data_AF-A0A7W0ABM9-F1
#
_entry.id   AF-A0A7W0ABM9-F1
#
_cell.length_a   1.000
_cell.length_b   1.000
_cell.length_c   1.000
_cell.angle_alpha   90.00
_cell.angle_beta   90.00
_cell.angle_gamma   90.00
#
_symmetry.space_group_name_H-M   'P 1'
#
loop_
_entity.id
_entity.type
_entity.pdbx_description
1 polymer ?
#
loop_
_entity_poly.entity_id
_entity_poly.type
_entity_poly.pdbx_seq_one_letter_code
_entity_poly.pdbx_strand_id
1 'polypeptide(L)'
;MLPIHYVRPVAYHRSDADKLLLKDEQDRWYLWRGDDAGLIEIERAMAQWIYERPEIFPAWAPHMWFDVTTLPATADRPRGFSVG
;
A
#
# COMPACT_ATOMS: atom_id res chain seq x y z
N MET A 1 14.27 0.66 17.16
CA MET A 1 13.10 1.05 16.34
C MET A 1 11.89 0.40 16.96
N LEU A 2 10.81 1.15 17.19
CA LEU A 2 9.53 0.55 17.60
C LEU A 2 8.93 -0.19 16.39
N PRO A 3 8.22 -1.31 16.61
CA PRO A 3 7.51 -1.98 15.54
C PRO A 3 6.43 -1.08 14.96
N ILE A 4 6.23 -1.15 13.64
CA ILE A 4 5.16 -0.43 12.94
C ILE A 4 3.87 -1.16 13.25
N HIS A 5 2.93 -0.48 13.90
CA HIS A 5 1.65 -1.07 14.24
C HIS A 5 0.60 -0.77 13.18
N TYR A 6 0.57 0.48 12.71
CA TYR A 6 -0.47 0.94 11.80
C TYR A 6 0.10 1.67 10.60
N VAL A 7 -0.54 1.46 9.46
CA VAL A 7 -0.28 2.19 8.22
C VAL A 7 -1.57 2.72 7.61
N ARG A 8 -1.47 3.81 6.88
CA ARG A 8 -2.59 4.39 6.11
C ARG A 8 -2.20 4.53 4.64
N PRO A 9 -3.10 4.23 3.70
CA PRO A 9 -2.89 4.54 2.30
C PRO A 9 -2.91 6.04 2.07
N VAL A 10 -2.03 6.50 1.20
CA VAL A 10 -1.96 7.89 0.75
C VAL A 10 -2.06 8.00 -0.76
N ALA A 11 -1.72 6.95 -1.49
CA ALA A 11 -2.00 6.83 -2.91
C ALA A 11 -2.11 5.36 -3.34
N TYR A 12 -2.70 5.13 -4.50
CA TYR A 12 -2.84 3.80 -5.11
C TYR A 12 -2.60 3.89 -6.61
N HIS A 13 -2.22 2.76 -7.21
CA HIS A 13 -2.03 2.69 -8.66
C HIS A 13 -3.37 2.48 -9.38
N ARG A 14 -3.65 3.29 -10.42
CA ARG A 14 -4.95 3.32 -11.11
C ARG A 14 -5.39 2.00 -11.75
N SER A 15 -4.43 1.16 -12.15
CA SER A 15 -4.69 -0.11 -12.86
C SER A 15 -4.34 -1.34 -12.01
N ASP A 16 -3.84 -1.12 -10.79
CA ASP A 16 -3.36 -2.19 -9.91
C ASP A 16 -3.65 -1.77 -8.47
N ALA A 17 -4.90 -2.00 -8.05
CA ALA A 17 -5.39 -1.54 -6.76
C ALA A 17 -4.66 -2.17 -5.57
N ASP A 18 -3.93 -3.26 -5.81
CA ASP A 18 -3.14 -3.96 -4.79
C ASP A 18 -1.81 -3.24 -4.51
N LYS A 19 -1.43 -2.26 -5.35
CA LYS A 19 -0.26 -1.40 -5.15
C LYS A 19 -0.63 -0.11 -4.43
N LEU A 20 -0.16 0.00 -3.20
CA LEU A 20 -0.44 1.13 -2.32
C LEU A 20 0.86 1.83 -1.91
N LEU A 21 0.81 3.16 -1.93
CA LEU A 21 1.75 3.98 -1.20
C LEU A 21 1.14 4.28 0.16
N LEU A 22 1.88 4.02 1.22
CA LEU A 22 1.40 4.06 2.60
C LEU A 22 2.30 4.94 3.47
N LYS A 23 1.74 5.38 4.60
CA LYS A 23 2.47 6.02 5.69
C LYS A 23 2.17 5.39 7.04
N ASP A 24 3.15 5.33 7.92
CA ASP A 24 2.92 5.01 9.34
C ASP A 24 2.63 6.25 10.19
N GLU A 25 2.49 6.05 11.50
CA GLU A 25 2.24 7.07 12.52
C GLU A 25 3.42 8.04 12.71
N GLN A 26 4.62 7.69 12.23
CA GLN A 26 5.83 8.51 12.29
C GLN A 26 6.19 9.14 10.93
N ASP A 27 5.23 9.17 9.99
CA ASP A 27 5.40 9.76 8.65
C ASP A 27 6.48 9.07 7.79
N ARG A 28 6.85 7.82 8.10
CA ARG A 28 7.69 6.99 7.21
C ARG A 28 6.87 6.45 6.06
N TRP A 29 7.53 6.19 4.94
CA TRP A 29 6.89 5.80 3.70
C TRP A 29 7.09 4.31 3.42
N TYR A 30 6.03 3.67 2.96
CA TYR A 30 6.06 2.26 2.59
C TYR A 30 5.41 2.05 1.23
N LEU A 31 5.98 1.13 0.47
CA LEU A 31 5.35 0.55 -0.71
C LEU A 31 4.79 -0.82 -0.33
N TRP A 32 3.50 -1.02 -0.60
CA TRP A 32 2.89 -2.34 -0.62
C TRP A 32 2.57 -2.70 -2.05
N ARG A 33 2.97 -3.91 -2.47
CA ARG A 33 2.75 -4.43 -3.82
C ARG A 33 1.60 -5.42 -3.94
N GLY A 34 0.86 -5.66 -2.85
CA GLY A 34 -0.17 -6.68 -2.84
C GLY A 34 0.37 -8.10 -2.93
N ASP A 35 1.57 -8.33 -2.40
CA ASP A 35 2.24 -9.63 -2.39
C ASP A 35 2.72 -10.00 -0.97
N ASP A 36 3.15 -11.25 -0.81
CA ASP A 36 3.63 -11.79 0.46
C ASP A 36 4.99 -11.24 0.91
N ALA A 37 5.60 -10.36 0.10
CA ALA A 37 6.86 -9.71 0.48
C ALA A 37 6.66 -8.68 1.61
N GLY A 38 5.41 -8.32 1.92
CA GLY A 38 5.07 -7.39 2.98
C GLY A 38 5.34 -5.93 2.63
N LEU A 39 5.44 -5.10 3.67
CA LEU A 39 5.69 -3.67 3.53
C LEU A 39 7.17 -3.40 3.27
N ILE A 40 7.45 -2.69 2.19
CA ILE A 40 8.80 -2.24 1.85
C ILE A 40 8.94 -0.80 2.30
N GLU A 41 9.76 -0.54 3.32
CA GLU A 41 10.13 0.83 3.69
C GLU A 41 10.92 1.47 2.54
N ILE A 42 10.53 2.68 2.16
CA ILE A 42 11.18 3.44 1.08
C ILE A 42 11.55 4.83 1.56
N GLU A 43 12.60 5.39 0.94
CA GLU A 43 12.99 6.76 1.22
C GLU A 43 11.94 7.77 0.75
N ARG A 44 11.86 8.91 1.46
CA ARG A 44 10.93 10.01 1.12
C ARG A 44 11.07 10.47 -0.33
N ALA A 45 12.29 10.58 -0.85
CA ALA A 45 12.53 11.02 -2.22
C ALA A 45 11.93 10.04 -3.24
N MET A 46 12.06 8.74 -3.00
CA MET A 46 11.44 7.70 -3.82
C MET A 46 9.91 7.78 -3.74
N ALA A 47 9.36 7.94 -2.54
CA ALA A 47 7.91 8.06 -2.35
C ALA A 47 7.33 9.27 -3.09
N GLN A 48 8.01 10.42 -3.06
CA GLN A 48 7.61 11.62 -3.82
C GLN A 48 7.64 11.37 -5.33
N TRP A 49 8.71 10.77 -5.83
CA TRP A 49 8.81 10.43 -7.26
C TRP A 49 7.68 9.50 -7.72
N ILE A 50 7.33 8.49 -6.90
CA ILE A 50 6.19 7.59 -7.14
C ILE A 50 4.87 8.38 -7.12
N TYR A 51 4.66 9.21 -6.10
CA TYR A 51 3.41 9.97 -5.92
C TYR A 51 3.12 10.92 -7.10
N GLU A 52 4.15 11.40 -7.78
CA GLU A 52 4.05 12.27 -8.95
C GLU A 52 3.81 11.52 -10.28
N ARG A 53 3.77 10.17 -10.25
CA ARG A 53 3.52 9.40 -11.48
C ARG A 53 2.06 9.55 -11.91
N PRO A 54 1.78 9.70 -13.23
CA PRO A 54 0.41 9.90 -13.72
C PRO A 54 -0.53 8.72 -13.48
N GLU A 55 0.02 7.53 -13.26
CA GLU A 55 -0.70 6.32 -12.88
C GLU A 55 -1.05 6.25 -11.38
N ILE A 56 -0.51 7.14 -10.56
CA ILE A 56 -0.74 7.16 -9.11
C ILE A 56 -1.83 8.16 -8.77
N PHE A 57 -2.87 7.65 -8.13
CA PHE A 57 -4.04 8.42 -7.74
C PHE A 57 -3.95 8.65 -6.23
N PRO A 58 -3.98 9.91 -5.78
CA PRO A 58 -4.06 10.19 -4.36
C PRO A 58 -5.31 9.52 -3.78
N ALA A 59 -5.17 8.92 -2.61
CA ALA A 59 -6.34 8.55 -1.86
C ALA A 59 -6.98 9.86 -1.35
N TRP A 60 -8.23 10.14 -1.70
CA TRP A 60 -8.97 11.32 -1.22
C TRP A 60 -10.13 10.86 -0.31
N ALA A 61 -10.23 11.46 0.88
CA ALA A 61 -11.16 11.14 2.00
C ALA A 61 -10.70 9.99 2.95
N PRO A 62 -11.15 9.99 4.21
CA PRO A 62 -10.33 9.69 5.38
C PRO A 62 -9.66 8.31 5.31
N HIS A 63 -8.33 8.32 5.38
CA HIS A 63 -7.56 7.08 5.36
C HIS A 63 -7.68 6.38 6.70
N MET A 64 -8.39 5.26 6.70
CA MET A 64 -8.43 4.35 7.83
C MET A 64 -7.02 3.80 8.06
N TRP A 65 -6.64 3.72 9.34
CA TRP A 65 -5.40 3.08 9.76
C TRP A 65 -5.62 1.57 9.75
N PHE A 66 -4.70 0.83 9.15
CA PHE A 66 -4.72 -0.62 9.07
C PHE A 66 -3.61 -1.18 9.94
N ASP A 67 -3.93 -2.18 10.75
CA ASP A 67 -2.91 -2.93 11.48
C ASP A 67 -2.09 -3.74 10.46
N VAL A 68 -0.76 -3.60 10.49
CA VAL A 68 0.16 -4.28 9.56
C VAL A 68 -0.05 -5.79 9.56
N THR A 69 -0.40 -6.38 10.70
CA THR A 69 -0.65 -7.83 10.84
C THR A 69 -1.94 -8.31 10.19
N THR A 70 -2.85 -7.38 9.89
CA THR A 70 -4.14 -7.67 9.24
C THR A 70 -4.13 -7.41 7.74
N LEU A 71 -3.01 -6.87 7.22
CA LEU A 71 -2.86 -6.68 5.79
C LEU A 71 -2.89 -8.04 5.09
N PRO A 72 -3.76 -8.24 4.07
CA PRO A 72 -3.73 -9.46 3.29
C PRO A 72 -2.35 -9.69 2.67
N ALA A 73 -1.59 -10.61 3.27
CA ALA A 73 -0.57 -11.35 2.54
C ALA A 73 -1.36 -12.25 1.58
N THR A 74 -1.26 -12.00 0.29
CA THR A 74 -1.97 -12.71 -0.79
C THR A 74 -1.46 -14.15 -0.92
N ALA A 75 -1.60 -14.95 0.13
CA ALA A 75 -1.69 -16.40 0.03
C ALA A 75 -3.09 -16.70 -0.54
N ASP A 76 -3.13 -17.10 -1.81
CA ASP A 76 -4.33 -17.42 -2.61
C ASP A 76 -5.17 -16.24 -3.11
N ARG A 77 -4.72 -15.64 -4.22
CA ARG A 77 -5.65 -15.19 -5.25
C ARG A 77 -6.29 -16.44 -5.86
N PRO A 78 -7.60 -16.73 -5.70
CA PRO A 78 -8.21 -17.79 -6.47
C PRO A 78 -8.14 -17.37 -7.95
N ARG A 79 -7.28 -18.05 -8.72
CA ARG A 79 -7.32 -17.97 -10.18
C ARG A 79 -8.61 -18.65 -10.64
N GLY A 80 -9.65 -17.84 -10.86
CA GLY A 80 -10.84 -18.28 -11.58
C GLY A 80 -12.14 -17.97 -10.84
N PHE A 81 -12.69 -16.79 -11.11
CA PHE A 81 -14.13 -16.67 -11.27
C PHE A 81 -14.40 -16.44 -12.75
N SER A 82 -14.60 -17.53 -13.49
CA SER A 82 -15.39 -17.50 -14.71
C SER A 82 -16.84 -17.38 -14.27
N VAL A 83 -17.44 -16.22 -14.48
CA VAL A 83 -18.89 -16.08 -14.42
C VAL A 83 -19.41 -16.64 -15.74
N GLY A 84 -20.25 -17.67 -15.65
CA GLY A 84 -20.99 -18.25 -16.78
C GLY A 84 -22.13 -17.38 -17.26
#